data_AF-A0A5K1E481-F1
#
_entry.id   AF-A0A5K1E481-F1
#
_cell.length_a   1.000
_cell.length_b   1.000
_cell.length_c   1.000
_cell.angle_alpha   90.00
_cell.angle_beta   90.00
_cell.angle_gamma   90.00
#
_symmetry.space_group_name_H-M   'P 1'
#
loop_
_entity.id
_entity.type
_entity.pdbx_description
1 polymer ?
#
loop_
_entity_poly.entity_id
_entity_poly.type
_entity_poly.pdbx_seq_one_letter_code
_entity_poly.pdbx_strand_id
1 'polypeptide(L)' 'YIRNYEVSDIHRVGKIDVELHGRITDCRALTYRQDLKAKFIEKYTERALPTRQ' A
#
# COMPACT_ATOMS: atom_id res chain seq x y z
N TYR A 1 -6.11 8.14 2.40
CA TYR A 1 -5.78 7.35 3.61
C TYR A 1 -4.78 8.08 4.50
N ILE A 2 -3.71 8.60 3.92
CA ILE A 2 -2.73 9.48 4.56
C ILE A 2 -3.11 10.94 4.23
N ARG A 3 -2.80 11.88 5.14
CA ARG A 3 -2.99 13.33 4.95
C ARG A 3 -1.71 13.96 4.38
N ASN A 4 -0.68 14.07 5.20
CA ASN A 4 0.62 14.65 4.84
C ASN A 4 1.75 13.64 5.10
N TYR A 5 2.90 13.87 4.47
CA TYR A 5 4.12 13.15 4.78
C TYR A 5 5.32 14.07 4.60
N GLU A 6 6.35 13.86 5.41
CA GLU A 6 7.61 14.58 5.34
C GLU A 6 8.76 13.58 5.27
N VAL A 7 9.73 13.85 4.39
CA VAL A 7 10.90 12.98 4.18
C VAL A 7 12.13 13.72 4.68
N SER A 8 12.81 13.14 5.65
CA SER A 8 14.08 13.66 6.17
C SER A 8 15.22 12.71 5.77
N ASP A 9 16.23 13.22 5.09
CA ASP A 9 17.42 12.44 4.72
C ASP A 9 18.62 12.84 5.59
N ILE A 10 19.13 11.89 6.38
CA ILE A 10 20.27 12.13 7.29
C ILE A 10 21.41 11.14 6.98
N HIS A 11 21.63 10.86 5.69
CA HIS A 11 22.88 10.32 5.09
C HIS A 11 22.90 8.84 4.67
N ARG A 12 22.00 7.95 5.11
CA ARG A 12 21.95 6.54 4.60
C ARG A 12 20.60 5.83 4.68
N VAL A 13 19.74 6.19 5.64
CA VAL A 13 18.38 5.64 5.77
C VAL A 13 17.43 6.81 5.91
N GLY A 14 16.62 7.06 4.89
CA GLY A 14 15.62 8.12 4.92
C GLY A 14 14.60 7.86 6.03
N LYS A 15 14.28 8.90 6.80
CA LYS A 15 13.16 8.89 7.73
C LYS A 15 11.94 9.46 7.03
N ILE A 16 10.78 8.83 7.20
CA ILE A 16 9.51 9.31 6.66
C ILE A 16 8.55 9.49 7.82
N ASP A 17 8.15 10.72 8.07
CA ASP A 17 7.11 11.05 9.03
C ASP A 17 5.77 11.14 8.27
N VAL A 18 4.75 10.42 8.73
CA VAL A 18 3.48 10.26 8.02
C VAL A 18 2.32 10.67 8.92
N GLU A 19 1.50 11.61 8.47
CA GLU A 19 0.28 12.03 9.15
C GLU A 19 -0.92 11.21 8.65
N LEU A 20 -1.49 10.38 9.50
CA LEU A 20 -2.62 9.51 9.16
C LEU A 20 -3.96 10.23 9.31
N HIS A 21 -4.87 10.00 8.35
CA HIS A 21 -6.25 10.51 8.43
C HIS A 21 -7.16 9.62 9.31
N GLY A 22 -6.65 8.51 9.85
CA GLY A 22 -7.43 7.55 10.67
C GLY A 22 -8.43 6.69 9.90
N ARG A 23 -8.36 6.67 8.56
CA ARG A 23 -9.25 5.86 7.70
C ARG A 23 -8.64 4.54 7.22
N ILE A 24 -7.37 4.27 7.54
CA ILE A 24 -6.70 3.03 7.12
C ILE A 24 -7.22 1.88 7.97
N THR A 25 -7.82 0.88 7.32
CA THR A 25 -8.27 -0.36 7.97
C THR A 25 -7.19 -1.43 7.94
N ASP A 26 -6.51 -1.58 6.80
CA ASP A 26 -5.39 -2.50 6.60
C ASP A 26 -4.46 -1.96 5.51
N CYS A 27 -3.15 -2.13 5.69
CA CYS A 27 -2.14 -1.75 4.71
C CYS A 27 -1.01 -2.78 4.74
N ARG A 28 -0.75 -3.43 3.61
CA ARG A 28 0.22 -4.51 3.49
C ARG A 28 1.01 -4.40 2.20
N ALA A 29 2.26 -4.85 2.24
CA ALA A 29 3.08 -5.06 1.06
C ALA A 29 3.10 -6.55 0.70
N LEU A 30 3.11 -6.86 -0.59
CA LEU A 30 3.43 -8.20 -1.08
C LEU A 30 4.94 -8.36 -1.13
N THR A 31 5.48 -9.31 -0.37
CA THR A 31 6.92 -9.58 -0.30
C THR A 31 7.51 -10.02 -1.64
N TYR A 32 6.73 -10.76 -2.44
CA TYR A 32 7.15 -11.21 -3.78
C TYR A 32 6.23 -10.62 -4.83
N ARG A 33 6.82 -9.94 -5.82
CA ARG A 33 6.08 -9.52 -7.02
C ARG A 33 5.65 -10.76 -7.80
N GLN A 34 4.34 -10.91 -7.97
CA GLN A 34 3.75 -11.95 -8.79
C GLN A 34 3.42 -11.37 -10.16
N ASP A 35 3.82 -12.06 -11.24
CA ASP A 35 3.41 -11.69 -12.59
C ASP A 35 1.93 -12.03 -12.79
N LEU A 36 1.10 -11.00 -12.84
CA LEU A 36 -0.34 -11.15 -12.98
C LEU A 36 -0.78 -10.82 -14.42
N LYS A 37 -1.31 -11.83 -15.12
CA LYS A 37 -1.93 -11.61 -16.44
C LYS A 37 -3.28 -10.90 -16.27
N ALA A 38 -3.70 -10.11 -17.27
CA ALA A 38 -4.96 -9.35 -17.24
C ALA A 38 -6.18 -10.20 -16.83
N LYS A 39 -6.27 -11.44 -17.34
CA LYS A 39 -7.33 -12.41 -17.02
C LYS A 39 -7.44 -12.83 -15.55
N PHE A 40 -6.41 -12.57 -14.73
CA PHE A 40 -6.37 -12.94 -13.32
C PHE A 40 -6.54 -11.75 -12.37
N ILE A 41 -6.68 -10.52 -12.89
CA ILE A 41 -6.82 -9.31 -12.09
C ILE A 41 -8.08 -9.38 -11.21
N GLU A 42 -9.22 -9.75 -11.78
CA GLU A 42 -10.49 -9.82 -11.04
C GLU A 42 -10.43 -10.84 -9.89
N LYS A 43 -9.87 -12.02 -10.14
CA LYS A 43 -9.68 -13.03 -9.10
C LYS A 43 -8.74 -12.54 -7.99
N TYR A 44 -7.73 -11.76 -8.35
CA TYR A 44 -6.82 -11.18 -7.39
C TYR A 44 -7.49 -10.09 -6.55
N THR A 45 -8.28 -9.20 -7.17
CA THR A 45 -9.00 -8.14 -6.45
C THR A 45 -10.06 -8.70 -5.52
N GLU A 46 -10.79 -9.74 -5.92
CA GLU A 46 -11.75 -10.45 -5.05
C GLU A 46 -11.10 -11.05 -3.80
N ARG A 47 -9.86 -11.54 -3.91
CA ARG A 47 -9.13 -12.09 -2.77
C ARG A 47 -8.49 -11.00 -1.90
N ALA A 48 -8.01 -9.92 -2.52
CA ALA A 48 -7.20 -8.91 -1.85
C ALA A 48 -8.03 -7.80 -1.21
N LEU A 49 -9.20 -7.49 -1.76
CA LEU A 49 -10.08 -6.43 -1.26
C LEU A 49 -11.28 -7.03 -0.53
N PRO A 50 -11.72 -6.41 0.58
CA PRO A 50 -12.86 -6.90 1.35
C PRO A 50 -14.19 -6.77 0.61
N THR A 51 -14.27 -5.86 -0.37
CA THR A 51 -15.48 -5.59 -1.17
C THR A 51 -15.11 -5.29 -2.61
N ARG A 52 -16.00 -5.65 -3.55
CA ARG A 52 -15.90 -5.23 -4.96
C ARG A 52 -16.27 -3.75 -5.06
N GLN A 53 -15.45 -2.95 -5.76
CA GLN A 53 -15.72 -1.52 -6.04
C GLN A 53 -16.42 -1.34 -7.37
#